data_AF-I9KND3-F1
#
_entry.id   AF-I9KND3-F1
#
_cell.length_a   1.000
_cell.length_b   1.000
_cell.length_c   1.000
_cell.angle_alpha   90.00
_cell.angle_beta   90.00
_cell.angle_gamma   90.00
#
_symmetry.space_group_name_H-M   'P 1'
#
loop_
_entity.id
_entity.type
_entity.pdbx_description
1 polymer ?
#
loop_
_entity_poly.entity_id
_entity_poly.type
_entity_poly.pdbx_seq_one_letter_code
_entity_poly.pdbx_strand_id
1 'polypeptide(L)'
;MFVAGLLQAVTPMAQAAGETPSPQPSPASPSATPAASAGPAGTAQPGVPISTMTPQARSRITLVLFDEDIVLVGGRDFAAGDDVTVAAETTSLGGSALTKADADGRFILGFRVPADFKGTVNVKATQGAVTAADALDVTGPEAAAQEFKAAPALPDVPVRRSDTTTPGTTTTPSPGAASPSPDAAGSPTPSASPQQAPTAGVTVSPSPTTSPAPSAAVGQGGRRQFGSPSPSASAASPSAAGLPTVPPASPTATTGASTPATGGAQAGDAGGTKSGLPWLSGFQSHQLAQLAEFGNWRGRPNDLVHVYTSRTQGWAGLVQPTWPVDLFKGFAGKLLISQPTYPKGQGNNGACARGEYDSEWKKLGSFLVDHGRADSIVRIGWEFNGTFMYWHADADPTTFRTCFQKIAAAIKSTDPQVKIDWTFNAHNSPVPSGNSPWGAYPGDEYVDYVGIDSYDHFPPSKDDATWNKQCEDVNGLCYVIRFAREHGKKVGVGEWGVASCSGNGGGDNPFYIKKMFETFKAAGDVMGYDAYFSDPTPGNVCSTITNGGQNPKSAAEYKKLFGTGSS
;
A
#
# COMPACT_ATOMS: atom_id res chain seq x y z
N MET A 1 -2.90 -65.55 13.13
CA MET A 1 -2.85 -65.37 14.60
C MET A 1 -3.40 -63.98 14.88
N PHE A 2 -4.54 -63.86 15.57
CA PHE A 2 -4.66 -63.58 17.01
C PHE A 2 -4.20 -62.14 17.38
N VAL A 3 -5.02 -61.27 18.00
CA VAL A 3 -6.47 -61.40 18.34
C VAL A 3 -7.18 -60.02 18.55
N ALA A 4 -8.49 -60.09 18.84
CA ALA A 4 -9.53 -59.06 19.07
C ALA A 4 -9.21 -57.90 20.07
N GLY A 5 -10.07 -56.88 20.26
CA GLY A 5 -11.51 -56.71 19.90
C GLY A 5 -11.97 -55.26 19.71
N LEU A 6 -13.20 -54.96 19.23
CA LEU A 6 -14.54 -55.07 19.89
C LEU A 6 -14.65 -54.23 21.18
N LEU A 7 -15.75 -53.51 21.51
CA LEU A 7 -16.97 -52.99 20.83
C LEU A 7 -17.59 -51.93 21.82
N GLN A 8 -18.68 -51.16 21.65
CA GLN A 8 -19.81 -51.03 20.70
C GLN A 8 -20.36 -49.56 20.76
N ALA A 9 -21.45 -49.22 20.05
CA ALA A 9 -22.10 -47.89 20.05
C ALA A 9 -23.56 -47.92 20.57
N VAL A 10 -24.07 -46.80 21.12
CA VAL A 10 -25.51 -46.56 21.36
C VAL A 10 -25.93 -45.06 21.41
N THR A 11 -27.11 -44.80 20.87
CA THR A 11 -28.06 -43.66 21.00
C THR A 11 -29.49 -44.28 20.97
N PRO A 12 -30.66 -43.61 21.22
CA PRO A 12 -31.00 -42.18 21.04
C PRO A 12 -32.12 -41.56 21.96
N MET A 13 -32.68 -40.40 21.53
CA MET A 13 -34.11 -39.95 21.61
C MET A 13 -34.70 -39.03 22.74
N ALA A 14 -35.79 -38.33 22.34
CA ALA A 14 -36.82 -37.55 23.08
C ALA A 14 -36.52 -36.10 23.58
N GLN A 15 -37.50 -35.18 23.85
CA GLN A 15 -38.67 -34.60 23.11
C GLN A 15 -39.53 -33.70 24.05
N ALA A 16 -40.40 -32.73 23.67
CA ALA A 16 -40.47 -31.77 22.54
C ALA A 16 -41.68 -30.77 22.65
N ALA A 17 -41.53 -29.53 22.12
CA ALA A 17 -42.56 -28.63 21.52
C ALA A 17 -43.63 -27.82 22.34
N GLY A 18 -44.18 -26.77 21.69
CA GLY A 18 -45.45 -26.04 21.97
C GLY A 18 -45.35 -24.57 22.47
N GLU A 19 -46.29 -23.63 22.26
CA GLU A 19 -47.33 -23.43 21.21
C GLU A 19 -47.97 -22.00 21.30
N THR A 20 -48.89 -21.60 20.40
CA THR A 20 -49.56 -20.26 20.33
C THR A 20 -51.08 -20.33 20.06
N PRO A 21 -51.88 -19.32 20.45
CA PRO A 21 -53.06 -18.93 19.66
C PRO A 21 -53.41 -17.40 19.61
N SER A 22 -54.31 -17.03 18.69
CA SER A 22 -54.90 -15.67 18.49
C SER A 22 -56.44 -15.73 18.41
N PRO A 23 -57.17 -14.58 18.48
CA PRO A 23 -58.20 -14.30 17.45
C PRO A 23 -58.43 -12.80 17.08
N GLN A 24 -59.30 -12.56 16.08
CA GLN A 24 -59.74 -11.27 15.48
C GLN A 24 -61.25 -10.97 15.85
N PRO A 25 -62.00 -9.93 15.36
CA PRO A 25 -62.00 -9.24 14.04
C PRO A 25 -62.24 -7.69 14.00
N SER A 26 -62.55 -7.17 12.80
CA SER A 26 -62.62 -5.77 12.28
C SER A 26 -63.98 -5.04 12.53
N PRO A 27 -64.43 -3.94 11.83
CA PRO A 27 -63.83 -3.05 10.78
C PRO A 27 -64.11 -1.51 10.87
N ALA A 28 -63.49 -0.67 10.01
CA ALA A 28 -64.10 0.50 9.32
C ALA A 28 -63.13 1.30 8.39
N SER A 29 -63.70 1.92 7.34
CA SER A 29 -63.16 2.95 6.41
C SER A 29 -64.35 3.90 6.04
N PRO A 30 -64.28 4.99 5.22
CA PRO A 30 -63.21 5.48 4.33
C PRO A 30 -63.03 7.03 4.19
N SER A 31 -62.22 7.46 3.19
CA SER A 31 -62.31 8.71 2.38
C SER A 31 -62.04 10.10 2.99
N ALA A 32 -61.09 10.86 2.41
CA ALA A 32 -61.38 11.98 1.47
C ALA A 32 -60.16 12.86 1.10
N THR A 33 -60.10 13.27 -0.18
CA THR A 33 -59.30 14.38 -0.76
C THR A 33 -60.00 14.79 -2.08
N PRO A 34 -59.72 15.95 -2.71
CA PRO A 34 -58.99 17.16 -2.26
C PRO A 34 -59.83 18.46 -2.41
N ALA A 35 -59.25 19.62 -2.09
CA ALA A 35 -59.75 20.93 -2.54
C ALA A 35 -58.61 21.95 -2.67
N ALA A 36 -58.74 22.93 -3.57
CA ALA A 36 -57.70 23.94 -3.85
C ALA A 36 -58.31 25.32 -4.18
N SER A 37 -57.61 26.38 -3.78
CA SER A 37 -57.73 27.76 -4.29
C SER A 37 -56.37 28.44 -4.05
N ALA A 38 -55.67 28.97 -5.06
CA ALA A 38 -55.97 30.16 -5.88
C ALA A 38 -55.77 31.46 -5.09
N GLY A 39 -54.73 32.23 -5.45
CA GLY A 39 -54.48 33.58 -4.96
C GLY A 39 -54.52 34.63 -6.07
N PRO A 40 -54.15 35.90 -5.80
CA PRO A 40 -53.84 36.88 -6.84
C PRO A 40 -52.37 37.36 -6.81
N ALA A 41 -51.94 38.04 -7.88
CA ALA A 41 -50.54 38.46 -8.10
C ALA A 41 -50.28 39.96 -7.82
N GLY A 42 -49.02 40.33 -7.59
CA GLY A 42 -48.57 41.71 -7.31
C GLY A 42 -47.08 41.96 -7.57
N THR A 43 -46.77 42.43 -8.77
CA THR A 43 -45.51 43.01 -9.31
C THR A 43 -44.29 43.33 -8.38
N ALA A 44 -43.19 42.59 -8.64
CA ALA A 44 -41.80 43.06 -8.87
C ALA A 44 -41.09 44.13 -7.97
N GLN A 45 -40.14 43.64 -7.15
CA GLN A 45 -38.67 43.99 -7.09
C GLN A 45 -38.17 45.46 -6.91
N PRO A 46 -36.93 45.71 -6.40
CA PRO A 46 -35.90 44.76 -5.94
C PRO A 46 -35.41 44.94 -4.48
N GLY A 47 -34.89 43.85 -3.92
CA GLY A 47 -34.16 43.85 -2.64
C GLY A 47 -33.54 42.47 -2.40
N VAL A 48 -32.21 42.39 -2.21
CA VAL A 48 -31.45 41.13 -2.31
C VAL A 48 -31.60 40.25 -1.06
N PRO A 49 -32.16 39.02 -1.18
CA PRO A 49 -31.93 37.97 -0.19
C PRO A 49 -30.57 37.29 -0.47
N ILE A 50 -29.82 36.99 0.58
CA ILE A 50 -28.54 36.26 0.46
C ILE A 50 -28.85 34.78 0.23
N SER A 51 -28.88 34.36 -1.03
CA SER A 51 -28.86 32.94 -1.39
C SER A 51 -27.51 32.34 -0.99
N THR A 52 -27.52 31.43 -0.01
CA THR A 52 -26.37 30.59 0.31
C THR A 52 -26.08 29.66 -0.86
N MET A 53 -25.16 30.06 -1.74
CA MET A 53 -24.60 29.18 -2.76
C MET A 53 -23.70 28.12 -2.11
N THR A 54 -24.31 27.06 -1.59
CA THR A 54 -23.67 25.74 -1.61
C THR A 54 -23.37 25.43 -3.07
N PRO A 55 -22.12 25.13 -3.46
CA PRO A 55 -21.82 24.70 -4.82
C PRO A 55 -22.53 23.38 -5.08
N GLN A 56 -23.66 23.43 -5.81
CA GLN A 56 -24.35 22.22 -6.25
C GLN A 56 -23.41 21.51 -7.24
N ALA A 57 -22.84 20.39 -6.81
CA ALA A 57 -21.83 19.68 -7.58
C ALA A 57 -22.40 19.31 -8.94
N ARG A 58 -21.77 19.79 -10.02
CA ARG A 58 -22.21 19.47 -11.38
C ARG A 58 -21.87 18.03 -11.67
N SER A 59 -22.89 17.29 -12.09
CA SER A 59 -22.76 15.91 -12.56
C SER A 59 -21.67 15.83 -13.61
N ARG A 60 -20.75 14.88 -13.45
CA ARG A 60 -19.61 14.69 -14.34
C ARG A 60 -19.34 13.22 -14.57
N ILE A 61 -18.70 12.92 -15.69
CA ILE A 61 -18.08 11.63 -15.94
C ILE A 61 -16.56 11.77 -15.89
N THR A 62 -15.88 10.64 -15.83
CA THR A 62 -14.42 10.51 -15.96
C THR A 62 -14.15 9.23 -16.72
N LEU A 63 -13.28 9.32 -17.72
CA LEU A 63 -12.98 8.23 -18.64
C LEU A 63 -11.59 7.65 -18.36
N VAL A 64 -11.47 6.33 -18.39
CA VAL A 64 -10.20 5.60 -18.22
C VAL A 64 -10.12 4.47 -19.24
N LEU A 65 -8.98 4.34 -19.92
CA LEU A 65 -8.68 3.18 -20.75
C LEU A 65 -8.10 2.07 -19.88
N PHE A 66 -8.63 0.85 -20.03
CA PHE A 66 -8.23 -0.35 -19.29
C PHE A 66 -8.03 -1.50 -20.27
N ASP A 67 -7.00 -2.32 -20.06
CA ASP A 67 -6.61 -3.48 -20.89
C ASP A 67 -6.52 -3.18 -22.40
N GLU A 68 -6.10 -1.95 -22.74
CA GLU A 68 -6.02 -1.34 -24.08
C GLU A 68 -7.35 -1.24 -24.88
N ASP A 69 -8.39 -2.03 -24.57
CA ASP A 69 -9.65 -2.09 -25.34
C ASP A 69 -10.95 -1.83 -24.56
N ILE A 70 -10.88 -1.53 -23.25
CA ILE A 70 -12.05 -1.23 -22.42
C ILE A 70 -12.03 0.23 -21.95
N VAL A 71 -13.03 1.02 -22.35
CA VAL A 71 -13.29 2.35 -21.81
C VAL A 71 -14.21 2.24 -20.60
N LEU A 72 -13.69 2.58 -19.41
CA LEU A 72 -14.46 2.68 -18.18
C LEU A 72 -14.98 4.12 -18.00
N VAL A 73 -16.27 4.24 -17.70
CA VAL A 73 -16.99 5.49 -17.48
C VAL A 73 -17.40 5.55 -16.00
N GLY A 74 -16.72 6.39 -15.22
CA GLY A 74 -17.11 6.67 -13.83
C GLY A 74 -17.95 7.93 -13.74
N GLY A 75 -19.21 7.82 -13.30
CA GLY A 75 -20.10 8.95 -13.07
C GLY A 75 -20.10 9.43 -11.61
N ARG A 76 -20.25 10.73 -11.38
CA ARG A 76 -20.47 11.33 -10.04
C ARG A 76 -21.49 12.45 -10.08
N ASP A 77 -22.15 12.66 -8.93
CA ASP A 77 -23.14 13.71 -8.68
C ASP A 77 -24.40 13.61 -9.58
N PHE A 78 -24.84 12.38 -9.85
CA PHE A 78 -26.14 12.06 -10.47
C PHE A 78 -27.21 11.79 -9.40
N ALA A 79 -28.49 11.85 -9.74
CA ALA A 79 -29.59 11.53 -8.83
C ALA A 79 -29.68 10.01 -8.58
N ALA A 80 -29.72 9.60 -7.32
CA ALA A 80 -29.79 8.19 -6.92
C ALA A 80 -31.09 7.51 -7.42
N GLY A 81 -30.97 6.28 -7.91
CA GLY A 81 -32.12 5.42 -8.23
C GLY A 81 -32.83 5.67 -9.58
N ASP A 82 -32.65 6.83 -10.21
CA ASP A 82 -33.09 7.11 -11.58
C ASP A 82 -32.11 6.52 -12.62
N ASP A 83 -32.62 6.10 -13.78
CA ASP A 83 -31.79 5.58 -14.88
C ASP A 83 -30.90 6.67 -15.49
N VAL A 84 -29.60 6.39 -15.59
CA VAL A 84 -28.64 7.17 -16.37
C VAL A 84 -28.39 6.45 -17.69
N THR A 85 -28.74 7.09 -18.80
CA THR A 85 -28.34 6.63 -20.13
C THR A 85 -26.92 7.08 -20.40
N VAL A 86 -26.00 6.13 -20.61
CA VAL A 86 -24.64 6.41 -21.06
C VAL A 86 -24.50 5.91 -22.49
N ALA A 87 -24.08 6.79 -23.39
CA ALA A 87 -23.68 6.45 -24.76
C ALA A 87 -22.17 6.65 -24.92
N ALA A 88 -21.51 5.71 -25.58
CA ALA A 88 -20.11 5.80 -26.00
C ALA A 88 -20.06 5.63 -27.53
N GLU A 89 -19.51 6.63 -28.22
CA GLU A 89 -19.56 6.76 -29.68
C GLU A 89 -18.17 7.07 -30.24
N THR A 90 -17.78 6.33 -31.28
CA THR A 90 -16.56 6.54 -32.05
C THR A 90 -16.92 6.90 -33.49
N THR A 91 -15.92 7.16 -34.33
CA THR A 91 -16.10 7.39 -35.78
C THR A 91 -16.64 6.18 -36.56
N SER A 92 -16.78 5.00 -35.95
CA SER A 92 -17.17 3.76 -36.65
C SER A 92 -18.00 2.77 -35.84
N LEU A 93 -18.12 2.95 -34.53
CA LEU A 93 -18.89 2.09 -33.62
C LEU A 93 -19.59 2.96 -32.57
N GLY A 94 -20.75 2.51 -32.10
CA GLY A 94 -21.47 3.18 -31.02
C GLY A 94 -22.25 2.18 -30.19
N GLY A 95 -22.32 2.43 -28.88
CA GLY A 95 -23.10 1.62 -27.95
C GLY A 95 -23.68 2.50 -26.85
N SER A 96 -24.87 2.15 -26.38
CA SER A 96 -25.47 2.77 -25.20
C SER A 96 -25.99 1.72 -24.24
N ALA A 97 -25.93 2.04 -22.95
CA ALA A 97 -26.47 1.20 -21.90
C ALA A 97 -27.07 2.08 -20.79
N LEU A 98 -28.05 1.51 -20.09
CA LEU A 98 -28.64 2.08 -18.90
C LEU A 98 -27.88 1.58 -17.67
N THR A 99 -27.56 2.49 -16.77
CA THR A 99 -27.05 2.18 -15.43
C THR A 99 -27.79 3.03 -14.40
N LYS A 100 -27.64 2.74 -13.11
CA LYS A 100 -28.22 3.54 -12.04
C LYS A 100 -27.15 4.13 -11.16
N ALA A 101 -27.34 5.38 -10.77
CA ALA A 101 -26.53 5.97 -9.73
C ALA A 101 -26.91 5.36 -8.37
N ASP A 102 -25.89 5.04 -7.57
CA ASP A 102 -26.02 4.61 -6.18
C ASP A 102 -26.52 5.74 -5.27
N ALA A 103 -26.64 5.45 -3.96
CA ALA A 103 -27.10 6.42 -2.97
C ALA A 103 -26.18 7.66 -2.82
N ASP A 104 -24.91 7.56 -3.23
CA ASP A 104 -23.94 8.64 -3.23
C ASP A 104 -23.88 9.38 -4.60
N GLY A 105 -24.79 9.05 -5.52
CA GLY A 105 -24.90 9.66 -6.85
C GLY A 105 -23.84 9.20 -7.85
N ARG A 106 -23.32 7.98 -7.71
CA ARG A 106 -22.18 7.45 -8.50
C ARG A 106 -22.55 6.21 -9.30
N PHE A 107 -21.87 6.00 -10.42
CA PHE A 107 -21.95 4.75 -11.19
C PHE A 107 -20.61 4.41 -11.83
N ILE A 108 -20.45 3.16 -12.25
CA ILE A 108 -19.41 2.72 -13.19
C ILE A 108 -20.04 1.89 -14.30
N LEU A 109 -19.52 2.01 -15.52
CA LEU A 109 -19.96 1.27 -16.69
C LEU A 109 -18.78 1.10 -17.66
N GLY A 110 -18.66 -0.06 -18.30
CA GLY A 110 -17.59 -0.35 -19.26
C GLY A 110 -18.10 -0.52 -20.69
N PHE A 111 -17.42 0.07 -21.66
CA PHE A 111 -17.63 -0.14 -23.09
C PHE A 111 -16.37 -0.73 -23.71
N ARG A 112 -16.52 -1.80 -24.50
CA ARG A 112 -15.41 -2.41 -25.22
C ARG A 112 -15.30 -1.85 -26.65
N VAL A 113 -14.12 -1.37 -27.01
CA VAL A 113 -13.73 -1.06 -28.40
C VAL A 113 -12.94 -2.24 -29.00
N PRO A 114 -12.73 -2.31 -30.32
CA PRO A 114 -11.79 -3.28 -30.90
C PRO A 114 -10.37 -3.08 -30.35
N ALA A 115 -9.64 -4.17 -30.09
CA ALA A 115 -8.28 -4.12 -29.54
C ALA A 115 -7.22 -3.49 -30.47
N ASP A 116 -7.56 -3.23 -31.74
CA ASP A 116 -6.77 -2.49 -32.72
C ASP A 116 -7.26 -1.05 -32.98
N PHE A 117 -8.32 -0.62 -32.28
CA PHE A 117 -8.92 0.71 -32.44
C PHE A 117 -7.95 1.81 -31.99
N LYS A 118 -7.84 2.86 -32.81
CA LYS A 118 -7.06 4.06 -32.51
C LYS A 118 -7.86 5.31 -32.88
N GLY A 119 -8.13 6.17 -31.90
CA GLY A 119 -8.92 7.39 -32.07
C GLY A 119 -9.83 7.70 -30.89
N THR A 120 -10.65 8.74 -31.04
CA THR A 120 -11.48 9.30 -29.96
C THR A 120 -12.73 8.46 -29.68
N VAL A 121 -12.95 8.14 -28.41
CA VAL A 121 -14.22 7.65 -27.88
C VAL A 121 -14.91 8.81 -27.15
N ASN A 122 -16.01 9.29 -27.72
CA ASN A 122 -16.83 10.34 -27.13
C ASN A 122 -17.87 9.70 -26.22
N VAL A 123 -17.98 10.13 -24.97
CA VAL A 123 -18.93 9.56 -24.01
C VAL A 123 -19.87 10.63 -23.51
N LYS A 124 -21.16 10.30 -23.43
CA LYS A 124 -22.21 11.17 -22.90
C LYS A 124 -23.11 10.41 -21.95
N ALA A 125 -23.16 10.85 -20.69
CA ALA A 125 -24.14 10.44 -19.70
C ALA A 125 -25.30 11.45 -19.65
N THR A 126 -26.54 10.95 -19.58
CA THR A 126 -27.78 11.74 -19.55
C THR A 126 -28.74 11.18 -18.51
N GLN A 127 -29.31 12.05 -17.67
CA GLN A 127 -30.32 11.70 -16.67
C GLN A 127 -31.36 12.83 -16.60
N GLY A 128 -32.54 12.62 -17.18
CA GLY A 128 -33.52 13.70 -17.37
C GLY A 128 -32.94 14.88 -18.16
N ALA A 129 -32.89 16.07 -17.55
CA ALA A 129 -32.28 17.27 -18.13
C ALA A 129 -30.76 17.40 -17.84
N VAL A 130 -30.20 16.56 -16.97
CA VAL A 130 -28.76 16.56 -16.65
C VAL A 130 -28.00 15.87 -17.77
N THR A 131 -26.94 16.50 -18.27
CA THR A 131 -25.98 15.86 -19.16
C THR A 131 -24.54 16.13 -18.71
N ALA A 132 -23.69 15.11 -18.86
CA ALA A 132 -22.24 15.20 -18.75
C ALA A 132 -21.62 14.52 -19.96
N ALA A 133 -20.59 15.12 -20.55
CA ALA A 133 -19.89 14.56 -21.70
C ALA A 133 -18.39 14.80 -21.56
N ASP A 134 -17.61 13.86 -22.09
CA ASP A 134 -16.16 13.82 -22.03
C ASP A 134 -15.64 12.97 -23.21
N ALA A 135 -14.35 13.05 -23.53
CA ALA A 135 -13.75 12.34 -24.66
C ALA A 135 -12.39 11.74 -24.29
N LEU A 136 -12.15 10.50 -24.73
CA LEU A 136 -10.93 9.75 -24.46
C LEU A 136 -10.31 9.28 -25.77
N ASP A 137 -9.10 9.75 -26.07
CA ASP A 137 -8.33 9.24 -27.22
C ASP A 137 -7.66 7.90 -26.87
N VAL A 138 -8.14 6.85 -27.52
CA VAL A 138 -7.50 5.53 -27.49
C VAL A 138 -6.27 5.60 -28.38
N THR A 139 -5.13 5.90 -27.76
CA THR A 139 -3.82 5.92 -28.42
C THR A 139 -3.07 4.63 -28.12
N GLY A 140 -2.43 4.05 -29.14
CA GLY A 140 -1.58 2.87 -28.95
C GLY A 140 -0.35 3.21 -28.09
N PRO A 141 0.27 2.23 -27.41
CA PRO A 141 1.29 2.47 -26.38
C PRO A 141 2.51 3.30 -26.86
N GLU A 142 2.85 3.23 -28.15
CA GLU A 142 3.93 4.01 -28.75
C GLU A 142 3.63 5.52 -28.90
N ALA A 143 2.36 5.91 -28.94
CA ALA A 143 1.90 7.30 -29.10
C ALA A 143 1.75 8.00 -27.75
N ALA A 144 1.16 7.36 -26.74
CA ALA A 144 1.18 7.85 -25.36
C ALA A 144 2.62 8.10 -24.86
N ALA A 145 3.56 7.20 -25.22
CA ALA A 145 4.99 7.34 -24.94
C ALA A 145 5.74 8.41 -25.80
N GLN A 146 5.05 9.08 -26.72
CA GLN A 146 5.53 10.27 -27.45
C GLN A 146 4.88 11.55 -26.93
N GLU A 147 3.60 11.52 -26.59
CA GLU A 147 2.88 12.65 -26.00
C GLU A 147 3.49 13.04 -24.64
N PHE A 148 3.88 12.06 -23.82
CA PHE A 148 4.64 12.28 -22.59
C PHE A 148 6.06 12.84 -22.80
N LYS A 149 6.62 12.75 -24.03
CA LYS A 149 7.89 13.39 -24.42
C LYS A 149 7.70 14.78 -25.04
N ALA A 150 6.48 15.11 -25.46
CA ALA A 150 6.10 16.42 -25.98
C ALA A 150 5.60 17.39 -24.89
N ALA A 151 5.31 16.87 -23.69
CA ALA A 151 5.02 17.69 -22.51
C ALA A 151 6.16 18.71 -22.26
N PRO A 152 5.85 20.00 -22.04
CA PRO A 152 6.86 21.03 -21.83
C PRO A 152 7.64 20.77 -20.54
N ALA A 153 8.94 21.07 -20.57
CA ALA A 153 9.79 20.99 -19.39
C ALA A 153 9.23 21.86 -18.25
N LEU A 154 9.34 21.36 -17.01
CA LEU A 154 8.92 22.10 -15.82
C LEU A 154 9.65 23.45 -15.75
N PRO A 155 8.97 24.55 -15.37
CA PRO A 155 9.58 25.87 -15.36
C PRO A 155 10.71 25.95 -14.33
N ASP A 156 11.90 26.41 -14.75
CA ASP A 156 13.00 26.76 -13.86
C ASP A 156 12.59 27.90 -12.93
N VAL A 157 12.18 27.56 -11.69
CA VAL A 157 11.91 28.52 -10.62
C VAL A 157 13.23 28.81 -9.87
N PRO A 158 13.82 30.01 -9.98
CA PRO A 158 15.10 30.28 -9.33
C PRO A 158 14.93 30.35 -7.80
N VAL A 159 15.66 29.49 -7.08
CA VAL A 159 15.69 29.51 -5.61
C VAL A 159 16.29 30.83 -5.14
N ARG A 160 15.45 31.73 -4.61
CA ARG A 160 15.90 32.95 -3.93
C ARG A 160 16.77 32.56 -2.73
N ARG A 161 18.04 32.98 -2.75
CA ARG A 161 18.87 33.01 -1.55
C ARG A 161 18.40 34.14 -0.66
N SER A 162 18.25 33.85 0.63
CA SER A 162 18.01 34.86 1.66
C SER A 162 19.35 35.31 2.22
N ASP A 163 19.94 36.34 1.62
CA ASP A 163 21.19 36.93 2.13
C ASP A 163 20.91 37.71 3.42
N THR A 164 21.31 37.14 4.56
CA THR A 164 21.14 37.75 5.88
C THR A 164 22.34 38.65 6.20
N THR A 165 22.16 39.96 6.05
CA THR A 165 23.21 40.96 6.28
C THR A 165 23.60 41.11 7.75
N THR A 166 24.86 40.91 8.09
CA THR A 166 25.42 41.19 9.43
C THR A 166 26.23 42.49 9.43
N PRO A 167 25.85 43.52 10.21
CA PRO A 167 26.69 44.71 10.43
C PRO A 167 27.92 44.32 11.28
N GLY A 168 29.12 44.55 10.74
CA GLY A 168 30.36 44.00 11.31
C GLY A 168 31.02 44.84 12.41
N THR A 169 32.26 44.47 12.74
CA THR A 169 33.20 45.31 13.48
C THR A 169 34.62 45.07 12.96
N THR A 170 35.45 46.10 12.91
CA THR A 170 36.76 46.14 12.24
C THR A 170 37.94 45.84 13.17
N THR A 171 38.98 45.18 12.66
CA THR A 171 40.41 45.54 12.88
C THR A 171 41.35 44.74 11.95
N THR A 172 42.65 45.10 11.92
CA THR A 172 43.61 44.84 10.82
C THR A 172 44.79 43.91 11.27
N PRO A 173 45.82 43.55 10.44
CA PRO A 173 46.24 42.14 10.36
C PRO A 173 47.74 41.79 10.62
N SER A 174 48.04 40.48 10.61
CA SER A 174 49.35 39.83 10.32
C SER A 174 50.51 39.97 11.34
N PRO A 175 51.63 39.21 11.22
CA PRO A 175 51.84 37.87 10.60
C PRO A 175 52.74 36.90 11.44
N GLY A 176 52.98 35.66 10.95
CA GLY A 176 54.31 35.02 11.07
C GLY A 176 54.42 33.56 11.54
N ALA A 177 55.44 32.86 11.00
CA ALA A 177 55.99 31.52 11.31
C ALA A 177 55.03 30.29 11.25
N ALA A 178 55.29 29.14 10.61
CA ALA A 178 56.48 28.40 10.12
C ALA A 178 56.95 27.23 11.02
N SER A 179 57.13 26.07 10.35
CA SER A 179 57.64 24.73 10.73
C SER A 179 58.94 24.70 11.57
N PRO A 180 59.37 23.57 12.21
CA PRO A 180 59.18 22.18 11.73
C PRO A 180 59.02 21.03 12.77
N SER A 181 58.90 19.80 12.23
CA SER A 181 59.02 18.51 12.93
C SER A 181 60.48 18.11 13.20
N PRO A 182 60.70 17.02 13.97
CA PRO A 182 61.67 16.00 13.54
C PRO A 182 61.19 14.53 13.74
N ASP A 183 61.55 13.67 12.78
CA ASP A 183 62.29 12.39 12.87
C ASP A 183 62.38 11.57 14.20
N ALA A 184 62.52 10.24 14.22
CA ALA A 184 62.39 9.17 13.19
C ALA A 184 62.53 7.75 13.82
N ALA A 185 62.25 6.69 13.02
CA ALA A 185 62.61 5.27 13.21
C ALA A 185 61.97 4.50 14.41
N GLY A 186 61.83 3.15 14.37
CA GLY A 186 62.10 2.18 13.31
C GLY A 186 61.67 0.74 13.69
N SER A 187 61.48 -0.14 12.70
CA SER A 187 61.03 -1.55 12.87
C SER A 187 62.18 -2.50 13.29
N PRO A 188 61.90 -3.74 13.76
CA PRO A 188 61.70 -4.85 12.81
C PRO A 188 60.67 -5.93 13.23
N THR A 189 60.36 -6.84 12.28
CA THR A 189 59.61 -8.11 12.48
C THR A 189 60.54 -9.27 12.91
N PRO A 190 59.96 -10.43 13.29
CA PRO A 190 60.24 -11.66 12.53
C PRO A 190 58.97 -12.53 12.27
N SER A 191 59.14 -13.61 11.50
CA SER A 191 58.07 -14.49 10.99
C SER A 191 58.33 -16.00 11.19
N ALA A 192 57.28 -16.81 10.95
CA ALA A 192 57.26 -18.24 10.54
C ALA A 192 57.00 -19.36 11.60
N SER A 193 55.77 -19.92 11.56
CA SER A 193 55.35 -21.28 11.08
C SER A 193 56.17 -22.57 11.43
N PRO A 194 55.63 -23.82 11.28
CA PRO A 194 54.29 -24.32 10.89
C PRO A 194 53.74 -25.51 11.78
N GLN A 195 52.74 -26.27 11.27
CA GLN A 195 52.24 -27.60 11.71
C GLN A 195 51.24 -27.65 12.89
N GLN A 196 50.29 -28.61 13.01
CA GLN A 196 49.87 -29.73 12.13
C GLN A 196 48.34 -30.03 12.28
N ALA A 197 47.78 -30.93 11.46
CA ALA A 197 46.35 -31.32 11.47
C ALA A 197 46.12 -32.70 12.16
N PRO A 198 44.85 -33.17 12.23
CA PRO A 198 44.61 -34.56 11.82
C PRO A 198 43.40 -34.77 10.88
N THR A 199 43.62 -35.66 9.90
CA THR A 199 42.67 -36.41 9.05
C THR A 199 42.08 -37.63 9.79
N ALA A 200 41.03 -38.34 9.36
CA ALA A 200 39.93 -38.13 8.39
C ALA A 200 38.90 -39.29 8.57
N GLY A 201 37.73 -39.22 7.91
CA GLY A 201 36.75 -40.31 7.80
C GLY A 201 35.98 -40.23 6.47
N VAL A 202 35.71 -41.37 5.81
CA VAL A 202 35.34 -41.43 4.38
C VAL A 202 34.09 -42.29 4.12
N THR A 203 33.42 -42.05 2.98
CA THR A 203 32.27 -42.78 2.38
C THR A 203 30.90 -42.57 3.07
N VAL A 204 29.74 -42.60 2.40
CA VAL A 204 29.39 -42.90 0.98
C VAL A 204 28.40 -41.85 0.42
N SER A 205 28.41 -41.60 -0.90
CA SER A 205 27.35 -40.87 -1.62
C SER A 205 26.06 -41.72 -1.80
N PRO A 206 24.94 -41.12 -2.24
CA PRO A 206 24.67 -41.15 -3.68
C PRO A 206 24.03 -39.86 -4.26
N SER A 207 23.92 -39.82 -5.59
CA SER A 207 23.21 -38.81 -6.40
C SER A 207 22.80 -39.46 -7.73
N PRO A 208 21.98 -38.81 -8.58
CA PRO A 208 20.79 -37.99 -8.30
C PRO A 208 19.52 -38.65 -8.93
N THR A 209 18.35 -38.02 -8.80
CA THR A 209 17.16 -38.43 -9.58
C THR A 209 16.51 -37.24 -10.29
N THR A 210 16.05 -37.48 -11.52
CA THR A 210 15.64 -36.46 -12.50
C THR A 210 14.19 -36.00 -12.35
N SER A 211 13.93 -34.74 -12.68
CA SER A 211 12.60 -34.25 -13.06
C SER A 211 12.06 -34.97 -14.30
N PRO A 212 10.74 -35.10 -14.43
CA PRO A 212 10.09 -35.15 -15.74
C PRO A 212 9.00 -34.07 -15.91
N ALA A 213 8.92 -33.54 -17.12
CA ALA A 213 7.77 -32.81 -17.66
C ALA A 213 7.59 -33.21 -19.14
N PRO A 214 6.48 -32.83 -19.78
CA PRO A 214 5.26 -33.62 -19.85
C PRO A 214 5.20 -34.54 -21.09
N SER A 215 4.36 -35.58 -21.02
CA SER A 215 4.01 -36.41 -22.19
C SER A 215 2.52 -36.31 -22.51
N ALA A 216 2.20 -36.00 -23.77
CA ALA A 216 0.84 -36.07 -24.30
C ALA A 216 0.50 -37.50 -24.76
N ALA A 217 -0.79 -37.84 -24.77
CA ALA A 217 -1.31 -39.04 -25.42
C ALA A 217 -2.61 -38.68 -26.18
N VAL A 218 -2.75 -39.20 -27.40
CA VAL A 218 -3.89 -38.92 -28.29
C VAL A 218 -4.83 -40.14 -28.33
N GLY A 219 -6.13 -39.93 -28.13
CA GLY A 219 -7.15 -40.99 -28.10
C GLY A 219 -8.48 -40.53 -28.73
N GLN A 220 -8.76 -41.01 -29.94
CA GLN A 220 -9.82 -40.54 -30.84
C GLN A 220 -11.27 -40.66 -30.32
N GLY A 221 -12.15 -39.79 -30.84
CA GLY A 221 -13.43 -40.22 -31.43
C GLY A 221 -14.73 -39.89 -30.65
N GLY A 222 -15.49 -38.89 -31.12
CA GLY A 222 -16.77 -38.52 -30.47
C GLY A 222 -17.62 -37.48 -31.21
N ARG A 223 -17.89 -37.66 -32.51
CA ARG A 223 -18.68 -36.69 -33.31
C ARG A 223 -20.18 -36.81 -33.01
N ARG A 224 -20.82 -35.75 -32.48
CA ARG A 224 -22.27 -35.48 -32.65
C ARG A 224 -22.61 -34.00 -32.37
N GLN A 225 -23.84 -33.64 -32.71
CA GLN A 225 -24.24 -32.29 -33.13
C GLN A 225 -25.61 -31.95 -32.55
N PHE A 226 -25.69 -30.89 -31.75
CA PHE A 226 -26.93 -30.23 -31.33
C PHE A 226 -26.64 -28.72 -31.26
N GLY A 227 -27.54 -27.80 -31.66
CA GLY A 227 -28.91 -28.00 -32.11
C GLY A 227 -29.88 -27.26 -31.21
N SER A 228 -30.05 -25.96 -31.43
CA SER A 228 -31.01 -25.13 -30.72
C SER A 228 -32.44 -25.64 -30.90
N PRO A 229 -33.28 -25.50 -29.87
CA PRO A 229 -34.43 -24.62 -30.05
C PRO A 229 -34.67 -23.67 -28.88
N SER A 230 -35.24 -22.51 -29.19
CA SER A 230 -35.95 -21.66 -28.22
C SER A 230 -37.44 -22.02 -28.22
N PRO A 231 -38.14 -21.86 -27.09
CA PRO A 231 -39.48 -21.29 -27.16
C PRO A 231 -39.74 -20.21 -26.10
N SER A 232 -40.54 -19.21 -26.48
CA SER A 232 -40.97 -18.10 -25.61
C SER A 232 -42.22 -18.43 -24.77
N ALA A 233 -42.29 -17.91 -23.54
CA ALA A 233 -43.54 -17.59 -22.82
C ALA A 233 -43.26 -16.57 -21.69
N SER A 234 -44.28 -15.84 -21.24
CA SER A 234 -44.12 -14.62 -20.41
C SER A 234 -44.58 -14.76 -18.94
N ALA A 235 -43.99 -13.90 -18.10
CA ALA A 235 -44.55 -13.26 -16.90
C ALA A 235 -44.95 -14.10 -15.66
N ALA A 236 -44.29 -13.81 -14.53
CA ALA A 236 -44.87 -13.01 -13.43
C ALA A 236 -43.82 -12.67 -12.36
N SER A 237 -43.98 -11.56 -11.65
CA SER A 237 -43.09 -11.11 -10.56
C SER A 237 -43.74 -11.28 -9.19
N PRO A 238 -43.03 -11.75 -8.15
CA PRO A 238 -43.43 -11.57 -6.75
C PRO A 238 -42.78 -10.31 -6.15
N SER A 239 -43.58 -9.48 -5.48
CA SER A 239 -43.09 -8.28 -4.77
C SER A 239 -42.43 -8.62 -3.42
N ALA A 240 -41.52 -7.76 -2.98
CA ALA A 240 -40.87 -7.88 -1.67
C ALA A 240 -41.71 -7.28 -0.53
N ALA A 241 -41.66 -7.96 0.62
CA ALA A 241 -42.00 -7.45 1.96
C ALA A 241 -41.21 -8.28 2.98
N GLY A 242 -40.78 -7.78 4.14
CA GLY A 242 -40.83 -6.42 4.67
C GLY A 242 -40.35 -6.45 6.12
N LEU A 243 -39.19 -5.83 6.42
CA LEU A 243 -38.58 -5.89 7.75
C LEU A 243 -39.08 -4.74 8.66
N PRO A 244 -39.18 -4.97 9.99
CA PRO A 244 -39.83 -4.03 10.91
C PRO A 244 -39.00 -2.77 11.19
N THR A 245 -39.70 -1.67 11.43
CA THR A 245 -39.12 -0.35 11.77
C THR A 245 -38.86 -0.18 13.26
N VAL A 246 -37.79 0.57 13.58
CA VAL A 246 -37.43 1.01 14.94
C VAL A 246 -37.88 2.47 15.12
N PRO A 247 -38.48 2.88 16.26
CA PRO A 247 -38.94 4.24 16.46
C PRO A 247 -37.78 5.25 16.64
N PRO A 248 -37.94 6.52 16.17
CA PRO A 248 -36.90 7.53 16.28
C PRO A 248 -36.77 8.10 17.70
N ALA A 249 -35.53 8.28 18.16
CA ALA A 249 -35.23 8.99 19.41
C ALA A 249 -35.20 10.51 19.19
N SER A 250 -35.72 11.28 20.15
CA SER A 250 -35.69 12.76 20.10
C SER A 250 -34.31 13.31 20.50
N PRO A 251 -33.80 14.37 19.83
CA PRO A 251 -32.47 14.90 20.11
C PRO A 251 -32.43 15.69 21.43
N THR A 252 -31.58 15.27 22.35
CA THR A 252 -31.17 16.11 23.49
C THR A 252 -29.98 16.98 23.07
N ALA A 253 -30.03 18.28 23.34
CA ALA A 253 -29.00 19.21 22.91
C ALA A 253 -27.74 19.10 23.79
N THR A 254 -26.62 18.68 23.18
CA THR A 254 -25.28 18.75 23.80
C THR A 254 -24.45 19.80 23.09
N THR A 255 -24.15 20.91 23.78
CA THR A 255 -23.26 21.97 23.29
C THR A 255 -21.81 21.54 23.40
N GLY A 256 -21.07 21.53 22.29
CA GLY A 256 -19.62 21.24 22.31
C GLY A 256 -19.05 20.57 21.05
N ALA A 257 -19.47 20.99 19.85
CA ALA A 257 -18.88 20.48 18.61
C ALA A 257 -17.47 21.06 18.39
N SER A 258 -16.44 20.33 18.84
CA SER A 258 -15.05 20.61 18.47
C SER A 258 -14.86 20.37 16.97
N THR A 259 -14.46 21.41 16.24
CA THR A 259 -14.20 21.35 14.79
C THR A 259 -13.16 20.26 14.47
N PRO A 260 -13.35 19.45 13.40
CA PRO A 260 -12.30 18.58 12.91
C PRO A 260 -11.04 19.40 12.60
N ALA A 261 -9.92 19.06 13.24
CA ALA A 261 -8.67 19.76 12.99
C ALA A 261 -8.20 19.44 11.56
N THR A 262 -8.17 20.45 10.69
CA THR A 262 -7.55 20.35 9.36
C THR A 262 -6.14 19.81 9.53
N GLY A 263 -5.83 18.68 8.88
CA GLY A 263 -4.60 17.92 9.09
C GLY A 263 -3.35 18.75 8.82
N GLY A 264 -2.79 19.36 9.88
CA GLY A 264 -1.53 20.09 9.78
C GLY A 264 -0.41 19.11 9.47
N ALA A 265 0.31 19.34 8.38
CA ALA A 265 1.53 18.62 8.06
C ALA A 265 2.54 18.82 9.21
N GLN A 266 2.66 17.83 10.09
CA GLN A 266 3.56 17.90 11.23
C GLN A 266 5.00 18.04 10.73
N ALA A 267 5.76 18.95 11.35
CA ALA A 267 7.18 19.11 11.07
C ALA A 267 7.94 17.86 11.54
N GLY A 268 8.27 16.99 10.60
CA GLY A 268 9.00 15.75 10.80
C GLY A 268 9.22 15.06 9.46
N ASP A 269 10.31 14.30 9.35
CA ASP A 269 10.58 13.36 8.24
C ASP A 269 10.73 13.99 6.84
N ALA A 270 10.87 15.32 6.77
CA ALA A 270 11.33 16.07 5.60
C ALA A 270 12.87 16.12 5.58
N GLY A 271 13.50 15.06 5.06
CA GLY A 271 14.94 14.99 4.82
C GLY A 271 15.73 14.14 5.82
N GLY A 272 16.67 13.34 5.28
CA GLY A 272 17.65 12.57 6.04
C GLY A 272 18.74 13.46 6.59
N THR A 273 18.49 14.14 7.71
CA THR A 273 19.41 15.12 8.31
C THR A 273 20.78 14.57 8.70
N LYS A 274 20.93 13.26 8.88
CA LYS A 274 22.19 12.60 9.26
C LYS A 274 22.90 11.99 8.06
N SER A 275 22.16 11.42 7.11
CA SER A 275 22.75 10.95 5.84
C SER A 275 23.10 12.11 4.90
N GLY A 276 22.33 13.20 4.94
CA GLY A 276 22.37 14.27 3.95
C GLY A 276 21.66 13.91 2.64
N LEU A 277 20.63 13.05 2.69
CA LEU A 277 19.75 12.72 1.56
C LEU A 277 18.38 13.42 1.70
N PRO A 278 17.61 13.61 0.60
CA PRO A 278 16.30 14.27 0.64
C PRO A 278 15.20 13.51 1.41
N TRP A 279 15.45 12.26 1.81
CA TRP A 279 14.58 11.38 2.59
C TRP A 279 15.38 10.69 3.70
N LEU A 280 14.71 10.10 4.69
CA LEU A 280 15.38 9.35 5.76
C LEU A 280 15.98 8.05 5.20
N SER A 281 17.31 7.87 5.22
CA SER A 281 17.95 6.69 4.64
C SER A 281 18.65 5.83 5.68
N GLY A 282 18.34 4.54 5.71
CA GLY A 282 18.89 3.58 6.66
C GLY A 282 19.04 2.16 6.11
N PHE A 283 19.03 1.19 7.02
CA PHE A 283 19.45 -0.19 6.76
C PHE A 283 18.72 -1.17 7.68
N GLN A 284 18.44 -2.37 7.21
CA GLN A 284 17.98 -3.46 8.07
C GLN A 284 19.14 -3.98 8.93
N SER A 285 18.99 -3.92 10.25
CA SER A 285 19.94 -4.55 11.15
C SER A 285 19.37 -4.80 12.54
N HIS A 286 19.74 -5.93 13.12
CA HIS A 286 19.60 -6.22 14.55
C HIS A 286 20.96 -6.19 15.29
N GLN A 287 21.92 -5.39 14.80
CA GLN A 287 23.24 -5.20 15.43
C GLN A 287 23.74 -3.75 15.26
N LEU A 288 23.99 -3.05 16.37
CA LEU A 288 24.48 -1.66 16.33
C LEU A 288 25.82 -1.50 15.57
N ALA A 289 26.70 -2.50 15.65
CA ALA A 289 27.96 -2.54 14.90
C ALA A 289 27.73 -2.59 13.38
N GLN A 290 26.86 -3.50 12.90
CA GLN A 290 26.55 -3.65 11.48
C GLN A 290 25.90 -2.39 10.89
N LEU A 291 25.02 -1.71 11.65
CA LEU A 291 24.46 -0.42 11.26
C LEU A 291 25.55 0.64 11.09
N ALA A 292 26.49 0.73 12.04
CA ALA A 292 27.62 1.66 11.98
C ALA A 292 28.58 1.32 10.82
N GLU A 293 28.88 0.04 10.60
CA GLU A 293 29.68 -0.44 9.46
C GLU A 293 29.07 -0.04 8.12
N PHE A 294 27.76 -0.23 7.92
CA PHE A 294 27.08 0.20 6.70
C PHE A 294 27.16 1.73 6.49
N GLY A 295 26.95 2.51 7.55
CA GLY A 295 27.08 3.97 7.50
C GLY A 295 28.51 4.42 7.13
N ASN A 296 29.52 3.81 7.75
CA ASN A 296 30.93 4.04 7.43
C ASN A 296 31.28 3.59 6.01
N TRP A 297 30.74 2.45 5.56
CA TRP A 297 30.97 1.88 4.23
C TRP A 297 30.40 2.77 3.13
N ARG A 298 29.18 3.31 3.27
CA ARG A 298 28.62 4.30 2.32
C ARG A 298 29.19 5.71 2.51
N GLY A 299 29.80 5.99 3.66
CA GLY A 299 30.35 7.30 4.02
C GLY A 299 29.31 8.30 4.56
N ARG A 300 28.06 7.87 4.77
CA ARG A 300 26.95 8.67 5.29
C ARG A 300 26.34 7.97 6.51
N PRO A 301 26.16 8.66 7.65
CA PRO A 301 25.37 8.15 8.78
C PRO A 301 23.97 7.68 8.38
N ASN A 302 23.34 6.88 9.23
CA ASN A 302 21.96 6.41 9.02
C ASN A 302 20.97 7.33 9.74
N ASP A 303 19.85 7.65 9.08
CA ASP A 303 18.75 8.40 9.69
C ASP A 303 17.81 7.50 10.49
N LEU A 304 17.71 6.24 10.09
CA LEU A 304 16.91 5.19 10.72
C LEU A 304 17.64 3.84 10.76
N VAL A 305 17.10 2.90 11.54
CA VAL A 305 17.42 1.47 11.45
C VAL A 305 16.13 0.65 11.38
N HIS A 306 16.12 -0.38 10.53
CA HIS A 306 14.98 -1.27 10.36
C HIS A 306 15.14 -2.56 11.16
N VAL A 307 14.17 -2.79 12.04
CA VAL A 307 14.11 -3.89 13.01
C VAL A 307 12.77 -4.62 12.92
N TYR A 308 12.78 -5.88 13.34
CA TYR A 308 11.58 -6.71 13.52
C TYR A 308 11.49 -7.16 14.98
N THR A 309 10.26 -7.28 15.48
CA THR A 309 9.96 -7.77 16.83
C THR A 309 9.88 -9.29 16.92
N SER A 310 9.73 -9.80 18.15
CA SER A 310 9.67 -11.23 18.42
C SER A 310 8.30 -11.80 18.12
N ARG A 311 8.18 -12.51 17.00
CA ARG A 311 6.92 -13.10 16.51
C ARG A 311 6.42 -14.29 17.35
N THR A 312 7.24 -14.81 18.27
CA THR A 312 7.01 -16.08 18.99
C THR A 312 6.97 -15.95 20.51
N GLN A 313 7.39 -14.82 21.10
CA GLN A 313 7.34 -14.59 22.57
C GLN A 313 6.00 -14.01 23.04
N GLY A 314 4.91 -14.39 22.37
CA GLY A 314 3.55 -13.91 22.64
C GLY A 314 3.41 -12.39 22.55
N TRP A 315 2.38 -11.84 23.20
CA TRP A 315 2.10 -10.41 23.18
C TRP A 315 3.22 -9.56 23.78
N ALA A 316 3.85 -9.99 24.88
CA ALA A 316 4.93 -9.23 25.52
C ALA A 316 6.12 -8.94 24.57
N GLY A 317 6.60 -9.96 23.83
CA GLY A 317 7.69 -9.78 22.86
C GLY A 317 7.32 -8.98 21.59
N LEU A 318 6.03 -8.68 21.41
CA LEU A 318 5.47 -7.92 20.30
C LEU A 318 5.27 -6.44 20.69
N VAL A 319 4.57 -6.18 21.79
CA VAL A 319 4.16 -4.83 22.22
C VAL A 319 5.06 -4.22 23.29
N GLN A 320 6.03 -4.96 23.83
CA GLN A 320 7.13 -4.43 24.63
C GLN A 320 8.48 -4.95 24.08
N PRO A 321 8.89 -4.54 22.86
CA PRO A 321 10.07 -5.04 22.18
C PRO A 321 11.39 -4.49 22.76
N THR A 322 11.69 -4.85 24.01
CA THR A 322 12.89 -4.40 24.76
C THR A 322 14.19 -4.70 24.03
N TRP A 323 14.33 -5.89 23.42
CA TRP A 323 15.57 -6.28 22.74
C TRP A 323 16.04 -5.29 21.65
N PRO A 324 15.26 -5.01 20.59
CA PRO A 324 15.70 -4.06 19.56
C PRO A 324 15.72 -2.61 20.06
N VAL A 325 14.81 -2.21 20.97
CA VAL A 325 14.75 -0.83 21.46
C VAL A 325 15.96 -0.49 22.35
N ASP A 326 16.35 -1.37 23.28
CA ASP A 326 17.51 -1.14 24.14
C ASP A 326 18.84 -1.32 23.37
N LEU A 327 18.92 -2.26 22.43
CA LEU A 327 20.07 -2.44 21.53
C LEU A 327 20.41 -1.14 20.78
N PHE A 328 19.39 -0.42 20.31
CA PHE A 328 19.54 0.84 19.58
C PHE A 328 19.35 2.08 20.47
N LYS A 329 19.37 1.97 21.80
CA LYS A 329 19.18 3.11 22.73
C LYS A 329 20.17 4.25 22.53
N GLY A 330 21.40 3.95 22.10
CA GLY A 330 22.43 4.94 21.77
C GLY A 330 22.37 5.50 20.34
N PHE A 331 21.51 4.98 19.46
CA PHE A 331 21.41 5.43 18.08
C PHE A 331 20.52 6.68 17.97
N ALA A 332 21.10 7.82 17.60
CA ALA A 332 20.38 9.10 17.53
C ALA A 332 19.37 9.24 16.36
N GLY A 333 19.13 8.18 15.58
CA GLY A 333 18.14 8.12 14.50
C GLY A 333 16.89 7.34 14.89
N LYS A 334 15.93 7.27 13.97
CA LYS A 334 14.61 6.66 14.16
C LYS A 334 14.67 5.13 14.17
N LEU A 335 13.72 4.50 14.85
CA LEU A 335 13.46 3.06 14.68
C LEU A 335 12.35 2.88 13.65
N LEU A 336 12.58 2.05 12.65
CA LEU A 336 11.57 1.53 11.74
C LEU A 336 11.25 0.09 12.19
N ILE A 337 10.05 -0.14 12.70
CA ILE A 337 9.70 -1.37 13.44
C ILE A 337 8.62 -2.15 12.68
N SER A 338 9.00 -3.29 12.09
CA SER A 338 8.07 -4.25 11.48
C SER A 338 7.39 -5.12 12.52
N GLN A 339 6.05 -5.04 12.57
CA GLN A 339 5.16 -5.66 13.55
C GLN A 339 4.10 -6.53 12.84
N PRO A 340 3.95 -7.84 13.15
CA PRO A 340 2.76 -8.59 12.73
C PRO A 340 1.51 -8.09 13.48
N THR A 341 0.32 -8.29 12.93
CA THR A 341 -0.95 -7.82 13.56
C THR A 341 -1.33 -8.56 14.86
N TYR A 342 -0.68 -9.70 15.14
CA TYR A 342 -0.76 -10.47 16.39
C TYR A 342 0.43 -11.45 16.48
N PRO A 343 0.74 -12.02 17.66
CA PRO A 343 1.80 -13.02 17.81
C PRO A 343 1.42 -14.38 17.18
N LYS A 344 2.43 -15.16 16.78
CA LYS A 344 2.22 -16.43 16.07
C LYS A 344 1.45 -17.43 16.95
N GLY A 345 0.28 -17.84 16.49
CA GLY A 345 -0.60 -18.77 17.21
C GLY A 345 -1.37 -18.16 18.39
N GLN A 346 -1.36 -16.83 18.55
CA GLN A 346 -2.06 -16.12 19.65
C GLN A 346 -3.02 -15.03 19.15
N GLY A 347 -3.41 -15.05 17.86
CA GLY A 347 -4.44 -14.17 17.34
C GLY A 347 -4.92 -14.50 15.92
N ASN A 348 -5.88 -13.71 15.43
CA ASN A 348 -6.44 -13.76 14.07
C ASN A 348 -7.01 -12.39 13.66
N ASN A 349 -7.14 -12.16 12.34
CA ASN A 349 -7.65 -10.91 11.77
C ASN A 349 -9.05 -10.52 12.30
N GLY A 350 -9.95 -11.49 12.50
CA GLY A 350 -11.32 -11.22 12.94
C GLY A 350 -11.43 -10.73 14.40
N ALA A 351 -10.63 -11.30 15.30
CA ALA A 351 -10.52 -10.84 16.69
C ALA A 351 -9.85 -9.46 16.78
N CYS A 352 -8.81 -9.25 15.98
CA CYS A 352 -8.16 -7.95 15.82
C CYS A 352 -9.15 -6.87 15.34
N ALA A 353 -9.96 -7.15 14.30
CA ALA A 353 -10.97 -6.23 13.79
C ALA A 353 -12.07 -5.87 14.81
N ARG A 354 -12.42 -6.80 15.72
CA ARG A 354 -13.32 -6.51 16.86
C ARG A 354 -12.68 -5.65 17.95
N GLY A 355 -11.37 -5.44 17.91
CA GLY A 355 -10.61 -4.67 18.90
C GLY A 355 -10.20 -5.48 20.14
N GLU A 356 -10.20 -6.80 20.08
CA GLU A 356 -9.81 -7.67 21.20
C GLU A 356 -8.35 -7.48 21.63
N TYR A 357 -7.52 -6.82 20.79
CA TYR A 357 -6.11 -6.54 21.04
C TYR A 357 -5.83 -5.05 21.27
N ASP A 358 -6.85 -4.18 21.34
CA ASP A 358 -6.69 -2.72 21.51
C ASP A 358 -5.92 -2.37 22.81
N SER A 359 -6.04 -3.21 23.84
CA SER A 359 -5.31 -3.09 25.11
C SER A 359 -3.85 -3.51 25.04
N GLU A 360 -3.48 -4.41 24.12
CA GLU A 360 -2.08 -4.81 23.88
C GLU A 360 -1.37 -3.76 23.04
N TRP A 361 -1.99 -3.28 21.96
CA TRP A 361 -1.40 -2.29 21.08
C TRP A 361 -1.20 -0.90 21.73
N LYS A 362 -2.01 -0.56 22.73
CA LYS A 362 -1.76 0.59 23.63
C LYS A 362 -0.46 0.44 24.44
N LYS A 363 -0.06 -0.77 24.83
CA LYS A 363 1.22 -0.99 25.53
C LYS A 363 2.39 -0.64 24.63
N LEU A 364 2.30 -0.86 23.32
CA LEU A 364 3.37 -0.48 22.38
C LEU A 364 3.56 1.03 22.32
N GLY A 365 2.48 1.81 22.25
CA GLY A 365 2.59 3.27 22.26
C GLY A 365 3.21 3.78 23.57
N SER A 366 2.68 3.36 24.72
CA SER A 366 3.27 3.71 26.02
C SER A 366 4.74 3.28 26.13
N PHE A 367 5.07 2.06 25.70
CA PHE A 367 6.45 1.54 25.73
C PHE A 367 7.41 2.36 24.86
N LEU A 368 6.99 2.79 23.67
CA LEU A 368 7.78 3.67 22.80
C LEU A 368 7.99 5.05 23.46
N VAL A 369 6.96 5.63 24.06
CA VAL A 369 7.08 6.89 24.82
C VAL A 369 8.05 6.74 26.01
N ASP A 370 7.84 5.72 26.85
CA ASP A 370 8.64 5.46 28.06
C ASP A 370 10.12 5.17 27.77
N HIS A 371 10.44 4.56 26.63
CA HIS A 371 11.83 4.32 26.18
C HIS A 371 12.42 5.48 25.35
N GLY A 372 11.70 6.60 25.20
CA GLY A 372 12.19 7.78 24.45
C GLY A 372 12.23 7.58 22.94
N ARG A 373 11.30 6.79 22.41
CA ARG A 373 11.18 6.33 21.01
C ARG A 373 9.85 6.67 20.35
N ALA A 374 9.18 7.71 20.83
CA ALA A 374 7.94 8.23 20.27
C ALA A 374 8.06 8.78 18.83
N ASP A 375 9.29 8.92 18.31
CA ASP A 375 9.59 9.32 16.93
C ASP A 375 9.60 8.14 15.93
N SER A 376 9.36 6.91 16.40
CA SER A 376 9.46 5.68 15.61
C SER A 376 8.41 5.60 14.50
N ILE A 377 8.74 4.84 13.46
CA ILE A 377 7.84 4.46 12.36
C ILE A 377 7.48 2.97 12.56
N VAL A 378 6.20 2.64 12.66
CA VAL A 378 5.71 1.27 12.87
C VAL A 378 5.05 0.76 11.60
N ARG A 379 5.65 -0.30 11.02
CA ARG A 379 5.18 -1.01 9.83
C ARG A 379 4.23 -2.13 10.28
N ILE A 380 2.92 -1.86 10.27
CA ILE A 380 1.91 -2.82 10.75
C ILE A 380 1.60 -3.83 9.65
N GLY A 381 1.73 -5.11 9.98
CA GLY A 381 1.31 -6.23 9.14
C GLY A 381 2.02 -6.29 7.79
N TRP A 382 3.32 -5.97 7.73
CA TRP A 382 4.05 -5.89 6.46
C TRP A 382 3.92 -7.16 5.59
N GLU A 383 3.87 -6.96 4.27
CA GLU A 383 3.65 -8.01 3.26
C GLU A 383 2.36 -8.85 3.47
N PHE A 384 1.31 -8.25 4.06
CA PHE A 384 0.00 -8.90 4.24
C PHE A 384 -0.63 -9.41 2.93
N ASN A 385 -0.20 -8.93 1.78
CA ASN A 385 -0.66 -9.36 0.46
C ASN A 385 0.02 -10.65 -0.03
N GLY A 386 0.80 -11.35 0.81
CA GLY A 386 1.42 -12.64 0.50
C GLY A 386 1.03 -13.76 1.48
N THR A 387 0.61 -14.92 0.97
CA THR A 387 0.26 -16.13 1.75
C THR A 387 1.37 -16.67 2.66
N PHE A 388 2.61 -16.20 2.51
CA PHE A 388 3.75 -16.58 3.35
C PHE A 388 3.73 -15.93 4.75
N MET A 389 2.95 -14.86 4.96
CA MET A 389 2.79 -14.22 6.26
C MET A 389 1.57 -14.77 7.02
N TYR A 390 1.73 -15.19 8.28
CA TYR A 390 0.59 -15.74 9.08
C TYR A 390 -0.44 -14.68 9.52
N TRP A 391 -0.18 -13.41 9.18
CA TRP A 391 -1.04 -12.25 9.35
C TRP A 391 -1.54 -11.70 8.00
N HIS A 392 -1.47 -12.49 6.92
CA HIS A 392 -1.93 -12.08 5.60
C HIS A 392 -3.38 -11.58 5.64
N ALA A 393 -3.75 -10.71 4.70
CA ALA A 393 -5.15 -10.40 4.48
C ALA A 393 -5.89 -11.63 3.93
N ASP A 394 -7.17 -11.75 4.25
CA ASP A 394 -8.04 -12.81 3.75
C ASP A 394 -8.65 -12.41 2.39
N ALA A 395 -9.43 -13.31 1.77
CA ALA A 395 -10.11 -13.03 0.50
C ALA A 395 -11.05 -11.81 0.58
N ASP A 396 -11.64 -11.56 1.75
CA ASP A 396 -12.19 -10.25 2.12
C ASP A 396 -11.08 -9.41 2.77
N PRO A 397 -10.61 -8.32 2.13
CA PRO A 397 -9.64 -7.44 2.74
C PRO A 397 -10.23 -6.55 3.85
N THR A 398 -11.57 -6.47 3.99
CA THR A 398 -12.22 -5.62 5.00
C THR A 398 -11.86 -6.05 6.41
N THR A 399 -11.75 -7.34 6.68
CA THR A 399 -11.36 -7.84 8.00
C THR A 399 -9.93 -7.43 8.37
N PHE A 400 -8.97 -7.53 7.44
CA PHE A 400 -7.60 -7.03 7.66
C PHE A 400 -7.57 -5.51 7.78
N ARG A 401 -8.30 -4.80 6.91
CA ARG A 401 -8.44 -3.33 6.92
C ARG A 401 -8.90 -2.82 8.28
N THR A 402 -9.97 -3.38 8.84
CA THR A 402 -10.46 -3.01 10.18
C THR A 402 -9.51 -3.42 11.29
N CYS A 403 -8.81 -4.56 11.17
CA CYS A 403 -7.71 -4.90 12.08
C CYS A 403 -6.60 -3.84 12.08
N PHE A 404 -6.14 -3.38 10.90
CA PHE A 404 -5.14 -2.32 10.79
C PHE A 404 -5.62 -1.02 11.45
N GLN A 405 -6.85 -0.60 11.17
CA GLN A 405 -7.47 0.60 11.76
C GLN A 405 -7.46 0.54 13.29
N LYS A 406 -7.82 -0.62 13.86
CA LYS A 406 -7.78 -0.89 15.30
C LYS A 406 -6.37 -0.75 15.89
N ILE A 407 -5.37 -1.38 15.27
CA ILE A 407 -3.98 -1.32 15.73
C ILE A 407 -3.45 0.12 15.67
N ALA A 408 -3.61 0.80 14.52
CA ALA A 408 -3.11 2.16 14.33
C ALA A 408 -3.73 3.15 15.33
N ALA A 409 -5.05 3.08 15.54
CA ALA A 409 -5.74 3.92 16.53
C ALA A 409 -5.34 3.56 17.97
N ALA A 410 -5.15 2.28 18.30
CA ALA A 410 -4.71 1.85 19.62
C ALA A 410 -3.31 2.39 19.97
N ILE A 411 -2.31 2.22 19.08
CA ILE A 411 -0.96 2.76 19.32
C ILE A 411 -1.02 4.29 19.42
N LYS A 412 -1.65 4.99 18.45
CA LYS A 412 -1.74 6.46 18.44
C LYS A 412 -2.48 7.07 19.63
N SER A 413 -3.38 6.32 20.27
CA SER A 413 -4.06 6.76 21.50
C SER A 413 -3.14 6.85 22.74
N THR A 414 -1.96 6.24 22.66
CA THR A 414 -0.93 6.22 23.71
C THR A 414 0.39 6.87 23.28
N ASP A 415 0.66 6.93 21.97
CA ASP A 415 1.78 7.65 21.37
C ASP A 415 1.30 8.49 20.17
N PRO A 416 0.91 9.76 20.37
CA PRO A 416 0.46 10.63 19.27
C PRO A 416 1.57 11.10 18.31
N GLN A 417 2.84 10.74 18.54
CA GLN A 417 3.96 11.13 17.68
C GLN A 417 4.37 10.01 16.71
N VAL A 418 4.11 8.75 17.07
CA VAL A 418 4.41 7.57 16.25
C VAL A 418 3.87 7.73 14.83
N LYS A 419 4.66 7.25 13.86
CA LYS A 419 4.26 7.19 12.46
C LYS A 419 3.83 5.79 12.08
N ILE A 420 2.71 5.69 11.37
CA ILE A 420 2.15 4.41 10.95
C ILE A 420 2.36 4.24 9.45
N ASP A 421 2.89 3.07 9.09
CA ASP A 421 3.17 2.65 7.74
C ASP A 421 2.33 1.41 7.37
N TRP A 422 1.52 1.57 6.33
CA TRP A 422 0.78 0.49 5.68
C TRP A 422 1.57 0.05 4.45
N THR A 423 2.08 -1.19 4.47
CA THR A 423 3.15 -1.62 3.55
C THR A 423 2.92 -3.02 3.02
N PHE A 424 3.12 -3.19 1.71
CA PHE A 424 2.83 -4.43 0.98
C PHE A 424 4.04 -4.90 0.13
N ASN A 425 4.08 -6.19 -0.21
CA ASN A 425 5.09 -6.77 -1.10
C ASN A 425 4.78 -6.40 -2.57
N ALA A 426 5.77 -5.85 -3.28
CA ALA A 426 5.63 -5.46 -4.68
C ALA A 426 5.28 -6.63 -5.63
N HIS A 427 4.93 -6.32 -6.88
CA HIS A 427 4.51 -7.28 -7.92
C HIS A 427 3.18 -7.98 -7.57
N ASN A 428 2.82 -9.02 -8.34
CA ASN A 428 1.63 -9.86 -8.11
C ASN A 428 1.87 -10.86 -6.96
N SER A 429 2.00 -10.36 -5.72
CA SER A 429 2.04 -11.21 -4.53
C SER A 429 0.64 -11.77 -4.19
N PRO A 430 0.53 -13.06 -3.78
CA PRO A 430 -0.76 -13.73 -3.67
C PRO A 430 -1.45 -13.53 -2.31
N VAL A 431 -2.59 -12.86 -2.33
CA VAL A 431 -3.70 -13.09 -1.38
C VAL A 431 -4.84 -13.83 -2.10
N PRO A 432 -5.75 -14.55 -1.39
CA PRO A 432 -6.51 -15.66 -1.98
C PRO A 432 -7.41 -15.33 -3.18
N SER A 433 -7.71 -14.05 -3.41
CA SER A 433 -8.33 -13.56 -4.64
C SER A 433 -7.91 -12.11 -4.92
N GLY A 434 -7.55 -11.80 -6.17
CA GLY A 434 -7.47 -10.43 -6.69
C GLY A 434 -6.08 -9.79 -6.78
N ASN A 435 -5.02 -10.43 -6.26
CA ASN A 435 -3.61 -9.99 -6.36
C ASN A 435 -3.34 -8.50 -6.02
N SER A 436 -4.17 -7.86 -5.21
CA SER A 436 -4.17 -6.40 -5.03
C SER A 436 -4.20 -6.04 -3.54
N PRO A 437 -3.24 -5.24 -3.04
CA PRO A 437 -3.23 -4.79 -1.65
C PRO A 437 -4.31 -3.73 -1.39
N TRP A 438 -4.73 -2.98 -2.41
CA TRP A 438 -5.48 -1.72 -2.28
C TRP A 438 -6.86 -1.87 -1.62
N GLY A 439 -7.51 -3.03 -1.75
CA GLY A 439 -8.75 -3.31 -1.01
C GLY A 439 -8.58 -3.32 0.51
N ALA A 440 -7.34 -3.52 0.99
CA ALA A 440 -6.96 -3.53 2.40
C ALA A 440 -6.43 -2.17 2.91
N TYR A 441 -6.42 -1.12 2.07
CA TYR A 441 -5.99 0.22 2.49
C TYR A 441 -6.92 0.75 3.61
N PRO A 442 -6.38 1.14 4.78
CA PRO A 442 -7.17 1.53 5.95
C PRO A 442 -7.87 2.89 5.80
N GLY A 443 -7.48 3.69 4.81
CA GLY A 443 -7.91 5.08 4.69
C GLY A 443 -6.94 6.04 5.38
N ASP A 444 -6.96 7.30 4.92
CA ASP A 444 -5.90 8.27 5.20
C ASP A 444 -5.76 8.66 6.68
N GLU A 445 -6.78 8.52 7.50
CA GLU A 445 -6.71 8.88 8.93
C GLU A 445 -5.81 7.92 9.75
N TYR A 446 -5.54 6.71 9.24
CA TYR A 446 -4.75 5.68 9.95
C TYR A 446 -3.28 5.62 9.56
N VAL A 447 -2.87 6.29 8.48
CA VAL A 447 -1.51 6.16 7.89
C VAL A 447 -0.80 7.49 7.72
N ASP A 448 0.48 7.50 8.03
CA ASP A 448 1.42 8.57 7.68
C ASP A 448 2.21 8.19 6.41
N TYR A 449 2.50 6.90 6.24
CA TYR A 449 3.23 6.33 5.10
C TYR A 449 2.39 5.31 4.32
N VAL A 450 2.53 5.35 3.00
CA VAL A 450 2.15 4.27 2.08
C VAL A 450 3.44 3.57 1.68
N GLY A 451 3.62 2.35 2.18
CA GLY A 451 4.85 1.58 2.09
C GLY A 451 4.84 0.51 1.01
N ILE A 452 6.02 0.17 0.51
CA ILE A 452 6.23 -0.95 -0.41
C ILE A 452 7.55 -1.65 -0.11
N ASP A 453 7.52 -2.98 -0.08
CA ASP A 453 8.70 -3.84 -0.06
C ASP A 453 9.02 -4.22 -1.50
N SER A 454 10.09 -3.64 -2.04
CA SER A 454 10.44 -3.75 -3.47
C SER A 454 11.81 -4.39 -3.61
N TYR A 455 11.83 -5.60 -4.16
CA TYR A 455 13.05 -6.32 -4.48
C TYR A 455 13.14 -6.59 -5.98
N ASP A 456 14.38 -6.77 -6.47
CA ASP A 456 14.69 -7.29 -7.81
C ASP A 456 14.43 -8.81 -7.93
N HIS A 457 13.32 -9.25 -7.35
CA HIS A 457 12.75 -10.58 -7.45
C HIS A 457 12.14 -10.81 -8.84
N PHE A 458 11.50 -11.95 -9.09
CA PHE A 458 10.87 -12.21 -10.38
C PHE A 458 9.51 -11.49 -10.52
N PRO A 459 9.23 -10.81 -11.65
CA PRO A 459 10.14 -10.53 -12.77
C PRO A 459 11.18 -9.45 -12.42
N PRO A 460 12.47 -9.64 -12.73
CA PRO A 460 13.51 -8.67 -12.37
C PRO A 460 13.54 -7.47 -13.33
N SER A 461 14.11 -6.37 -12.87
CA SER A 461 14.25 -5.11 -13.62
C SER A 461 15.66 -4.98 -14.19
N LYS A 462 15.85 -5.37 -15.46
CA LYS A 462 17.17 -5.45 -16.12
C LYS A 462 17.44 -4.35 -17.14
N ASP A 463 16.40 -3.60 -17.51
CA ASP A 463 16.42 -2.50 -18.47
C ASP A 463 15.26 -1.53 -18.18
N ASP A 464 15.23 -0.38 -18.87
CA ASP A 464 14.20 0.65 -18.66
C ASP A 464 12.78 0.16 -19.00
N ALA A 465 12.62 -0.83 -19.89
CA ALA A 465 11.30 -1.37 -20.26
C ALA A 465 10.72 -2.27 -19.15
N THR A 466 11.54 -3.17 -18.62
CA THR A 466 11.19 -4.04 -17.48
C THR A 466 10.99 -3.22 -16.20
N TRP A 467 11.85 -2.24 -15.94
CA TRP A 467 11.68 -1.31 -14.82
C TRP A 467 10.40 -0.48 -14.93
N ASN A 468 10.17 0.22 -16.05
CA ASN A 468 8.99 1.06 -16.20
C ASN A 468 7.71 0.21 -16.04
N LYS A 469 7.65 -0.99 -16.64
CA LYS A 469 6.49 -1.89 -16.47
C LYS A 469 6.26 -2.28 -15.01
N GLN A 470 7.30 -2.60 -14.24
CA GLN A 470 7.17 -3.01 -12.83
C GLN A 470 6.92 -1.84 -11.88
N CYS A 471 7.44 -0.65 -12.18
CA CYS A 471 7.24 0.54 -11.37
C CYS A 471 5.83 1.12 -11.58
N GLU A 472 5.32 1.09 -12.82
CA GLU A 472 4.02 1.61 -13.23
C GLU A 472 2.84 0.64 -13.02
N ASP A 473 3.13 -0.64 -12.72
CA ASP A 473 2.13 -1.63 -12.30
C ASP A 473 1.32 -1.12 -11.09
N VAL A 474 0.09 -1.60 -10.93
CA VAL A 474 -0.78 -1.23 -9.80
C VAL A 474 -0.18 -1.60 -8.44
N ASN A 475 0.70 -2.60 -8.37
CA ASN A 475 1.48 -2.95 -7.18
C ASN A 475 2.94 -2.46 -7.27
N GLY A 476 3.21 -1.44 -8.09
CA GLY A 476 4.52 -0.91 -8.41
C GLY A 476 4.88 0.38 -7.64
N LEU A 477 6.18 0.64 -7.50
CA LEU A 477 6.71 1.78 -6.75
C LEU A 477 6.26 3.15 -7.29
N CYS A 478 6.16 3.31 -8.62
CA CYS A 478 5.73 4.57 -9.25
C CYS A 478 4.22 4.80 -9.06
N TYR A 479 3.41 3.73 -9.00
CA TYR A 479 2.01 3.81 -8.60
C TYR A 479 1.89 4.25 -7.13
N VAL A 480 2.64 3.64 -6.20
CA VAL A 480 2.68 4.06 -4.79
C VAL A 480 3.08 5.53 -4.63
N ILE A 481 4.07 6.00 -5.38
CA ILE A 481 4.50 7.41 -5.40
C ILE A 481 3.37 8.35 -5.85
N ARG A 482 2.59 7.99 -6.88
CA ARG A 482 1.42 8.78 -7.30
C ARG A 482 0.32 8.77 -6.26
N PHE A 483 -0.05 7.59 -5.75
CA PHE A 483 -1.08 7.43 -4.74
C PHE A 483 -0.75 8.22 -3.47
N ALA A 484 0.49 8.14 -2.98
CA ALA A 484 0.94 8.92 -1.84
C ALA A 484 0.86 10.43 -2.10
N ARG A 485 1.19 10.90 -3.31
CA ARG A 485 1.09 12.31 -3.70
C ARG A 485 -0.37 12.80 -3.76
N GLU A 486 -1.29 11.99 -4.29
CA GLU A 486 -2.72 12.30 -4.34
C GLU A 486 -3.35 12.36 -2.94
N HIS A 487 -2.98 11.43 -2.05
CA HIS A 487 -3.50 11.32 -0.69
C HIS A 487 -2.73 12.15 0.37
N GLY A 488 -1.75 12.96 -0.03
CA GLY A 488 -0.97 13.81 0.88
C GLY A 488 -0.11 13.02 1.87
N LYS A 489 0.37 11.82 1.47
CA LYS A 489 1.15 10.87 2.27
C LYS A 489 2.63 10.89 1.90
N LYS A 490 3.43 10.24 2.75
CA LYS A 490 4.82 9.91 2.44
C LYS A 490 4.94 8.48 1.90
N VAL A 491 5.95 8.24 1.08
CA VAL A 491 6.34 6.92 0.60
C VAL A 491 7.35 6.32 1.55
N GLY A 492 7.10 5.08 1.97
CA GLY A 492 8.07 4.24 2.67
C GLY A 492 8.59 3.13 1.75
N VAL A 493 9.90 2.91 1.71
CA VAL A 493 10.46 1.69 1.09
C VAL A 493 11.08 0.86 2.19
N GLY A 494 10.23 0.00 2.74
CA GLY A 494 10.41 -0.73 3.99
C GLY A 494 11.53 -1.77 3.96
N GLU A 495 11.64 -2.44 2.83
CA GLU A 495 12.68 -3.37 2.46
C GLU A 495 12.95 -3.23 0.98
N TRP A 496 14.22 -3.11 0.60
CA TRP A 496 14.61 -3.21 -0.79
C TRP A 496 16.02 -3.71 -1.02
N GLY A 497 16.25 -4.26 -2.20
CA GLY A 497 17.57 -4.68 -2.66
C GLY A 497 17.55 -5.61 -3.86
N VAL A 498 18.74 -5.96 -4.35
CA VAL A 498 18.92 -6.93 -5.45
C VAL A 498 18.70 -8.37 -4.97
N ALA A 499 18.23 -9.26 -5.85
CA ALA A 499 18.00 -10.66 -5.50
C ALA A 499 18.87 -11.60 -6.34
N SER A 500 19.89 -12.19 -5.72
CA SER A 500 20.90 -13.02 -6.37
C SER A 500 20.80 -14.52 -6.08
N CYS A 501 20.17 -14.93 -4.98
CA CYS A 501 19.88 -16.34 -4.66
C CYS A 501 18.41 -16.72 -4.91
N SER A 502 17.53 -15.75 -5.18
CA SER A 502 16.17 -16.01 -5.65
C SER A 502 16.24 -16.60 -7.06
N GLY A 503 15.64 -17.78 -7.27
CA GLY A 503 15.90 -18.61 -8.46
C GLY A 503 15.64 -17.96 -9.83
N ASN A 504 14.79 -16.92 -9.87
CA ASN A 504 14.49 -16.12 -11.06
C ASN A 504 14.74 -14.61 -10.84
N GLY A 505 15.54 -14.24 -9.83
CA GLY A 505 15.87 -12.85 -9.50
C GLY A 505 16.82 -12.17 -10.51
N GLY A 506 17.13 -10.90 -10.24
CA GLY A 506 17.96 -10.10 -11.13
C GLY A 506 19.45 -10.43 -11.12
N GLY A 507 19.97 -10.99 -10.02
CA GLY A 507 21.40 -11.20 -9.79
C GLY A 507 22.08 -9.98 -9.16
N ASP A 508 23.40 -9.89 -9.33
CA ASP A 508 24.18 -8.68 -9.01
C ASP A 508 23.86 -7.57 -10.04
N ASN A 509 22.75 -6.86 -9.80
CA ASN A 509 22.12 -5.92 -10.72
C ASN A 509 22.29 -4.44 -10.32
N PRO A 510 23.36 -3.76 -10.78
CA PRO A 510 23.54 -2.33 -10.53
C PRO A 510 22.50 -1.43 -11.22
N PHE A 511 21.82 -1.91 -12.27
CA PHE A 511 20.76 -1.14 -12.93
C PHE A 511 19.55 -0.97 -12.00
N TYR A 512 19.16 -2.01 -11.26
CA TYR A 512 18.11 -1.91 -10.24
C TYR A 512 18.44 -0.90 -9.15
N ILE A 513 19.66 -0.96 -8.59
CA ILE A 513 20.16 0.02 -7.61
C ILE A 513 20.10 1.45 -8.14
N LYS A 514 20.52 1.66 -9.40
CA LYS A 514 20.44 2.95 -10.08
C LYS A 514 19.00 3.44 -10.18
N LYS A 515 18.07 2.57 -10.56
CA LYS A 515 16.66 2.93 -10.73
C LYS A 515 15.93 3.26 -9.44
N MET A 516 16.19 2.51 -8.36
CA MET A 516 15.69 2.87 -7.04
C MET A 516 16.14 4.28 -6.64
N PHE A 517 17.42 4.62 -6.83
CA PHE A 517 17.91 5.98 -6.58
C PHE A 517 17.29 7.06 -7.49
N GLU A 518 17.22 6.82 -8.81
CA GLU A 518 16.59 7.74 -9.77
C GLU A 518 15.14 8.06 -9.36
N THR A 519 14.37 7.03 -9.02
CA THR A 519 12.96 7.16 -8.61
C THR A 519 12.82 7.80 -7.22
N PHE A 520 13.65 7.49 -6.23
CA PHE A 520 13.63 8.16 -4.92
C PHE A 520 13.96 9.65 -5.05
N LYS A 521 14.95 10.02 -5.88
CA LYS A 521 15.33 11.41 -6.16
C LYS A 521 14.23 12.15 -6.92
N ALA A 522 13.57 11.51 -7.89
CA ALA A 522 12.43 12.08 -8.62
C ALA A 522 11.16 12.24 -7.74
N ALA A 523 11.01 11.41 -6.72
CA ALA A 523 9.89 11.46 -5.77
C ALA A 523 10.17 12.29 -4.51
N GLY A 524 11.24 13.10 -4.46
CA GLY A 524 11.73 13.77 -3.24
C GLY A 524 10.73 14.69 -2.50
N ASP A 525 9.60 15.04 -3.11
CA ASP A 525 8.48 15.73 -2.46
C ASP A 525 7.66 14.80 -1.53
N VAL A 526 7.48 13.53 -1.92
CA VAL A 526 6.71 12.51 -1.18
C VAL A 526 7.55 11.37 -0.62
N MET A 527 8.79 11.18 -1.08
CA MET A 527 9.71 10.19 -0.55
C MET A 527 10.00 10.53 0.91
N GLY A 528 9.70 9.60 1.82
CA GLY A 528 9.83 9.81 3.25
C GLY A 528 10.98 9.00 3.85
N TYR A 529 11.08 7.71 3.54
CA TYR A 529 12.20 6.89 4.00
C TYR A 529 12.56 5.72 3.05
N ASP A 530 13.82 5.30 3.10
CA ASP A 530 14.31 4.02 2.55
C ASP A 530 15.08 3.20 3.60
N ALA A 531 14.92 1.88 3.56
CA ALA A 531 15.73 0.93 4.33
C ALA A 531 16.23 -0.21 3.44
N TYR A 532 17.53 -0.21 3.12
CA TYR A 532 18.12 -1.30 2.35
C TYR A 532 18.16 -2.59 3.18
N PHE A 533 17.67 -3.70 2.62
CA PHE A 533 17.60 -5.01 3.28
C PHE A 533 18.78 -5.89 2.83
N SER A 534 19.64 -6.31 3.75
CA SER A 534 20.93 -6.95 3.44
C SER A 534 21.09 -8.34 4.07
N ASP A 535 20.29 -9.30 3.60
CA ASP A 535 20.40 -10.71 4.00
C ASP A 535 21.40 -11.50 3.12
N PRO A 536 22.35 -12.26 3.71
CA PRO A 536 23.23 -13.18 2.97
C PRO A 536 22.62 -14.57 2.69
N THR A 537 21.44 -14.90 3.21
CA THR A 537 20.97 -16.29 3.32
C THR A 537 20.65 -16.95 1.97
N PRO A 538 21.31 -18.07 1.60
CA PRO A 538 20.98 -18.85 0.41
C PRO A 538 19.55 -19.39 0.47
N GLY A 539 18.82 -19.30 -0.65
CA GLY A 539 17.39 -19.63 -0.72
C GLY A 539 16.45 -18.46 -0.35
N ASN A 540 16.99 -17.32 0.08
CA ASN A 540 16.31 -16.04 0.15
C ASN A 540 16.91 -15.07 -0.89
N VAL A 541 16.76 -13.74 -0.70
CA VAL A 541 17.26 -12.71 -1.60
C VAL A 541 18.78 -12.79 -1.90
N CYS A 542 19.64 -13.08 -0.92
CA CYS A 542 21.09 -12.81 -1.00
C CYS A 542 21.40 -11.38 -1.48
N SER A 543 20.97 -10.37 -0.73
CA SER A 543 20.99 -8.97 -1.14
C SER A 543 22.21 -8.17 -0.64
N THR A 544 23.20 -8.86 -0.09
CA THR A 544 24.40 -8.24 0.52
C THR A 544 25.20 -7.39 -0.47
N ILE A 545 25.38 -6.11 -0.11
CA ILE A 545 26.21 -5.12 -0.81
C ILE A 545 27.40 -4.61 0.03
N THR A 546 27.46 -4.94 1.32
CA THR A 546 28.58 -4.57 2.20
C THR A 546 29.70 -5.62 2.18
N ASN A 547 30.89 -5.24 2.65
CA ASN A 547 31.96 -6.13 3.14
C ASN A 547 32.37 -7.32 2.23
N GLY A 548 32.26 -7.17 0.90
CA GLY A 548 32.61 -8.22 -0.07
C GLY A 548 31.53 -9.29 -0.28
N GLY A 549 30.27 -8.98 0.06
CA GLY A 549 29.11 -9.83 -0.17
C GLY A 549 28.78 -10.09 -1.65
N GLN A 550 27.69 -10.82 -1.87
CA GLN A 550 27.34 -11.47 -3.14
C GLN A 550 27.13 -10.52 -4.33
N ASN A 551 26.93 -9.22 -4.12
CA ASN A 551 26.53 -8.26 -5.16
C ASN A 551 27.55 -7.11 -5.36
N PRO A 552 28.78 -7.38 -5.83
CA PRO A 552 29.86 -6.39 -5.87
C PRO A 552 29.64 -5.23 -6.86
N LYS A 553 28.92 -5.42 -7.97
CA LYS A 553 28.60 -4.32 -8.90
C LYS A 553 27.50 -3.43 -8.31
N SER A 554 26.49 -4.05 -7.73
CA SER A 554 25.38 -3.40 -7.01
C SER A 554 25.90 -2.57 -5.85
N ALA A 555 26.88 -3.12 -5.11
CA ALA A 555 27.62 -2.42 -4.07
C ALA A 555 28.36 -1.17 -4.57
N ALA A 556 29.04 -1.27 -5.72
CA ALA A 556 29.74 -0.13 -6.31
C ALA A 556 28.78 0.97 -6.77
N GLU A 557 27.66 0.62 -7.42
CA GLU A 557 26.66 1.60 -7.84
C GLU A 557 25.88 2.20 -6.66
N TYR A 558 25.56 1.40 -5.62
CA TYR A 558 24.96 1.89 -4.38
C TYR A 558 25.86 2.94 -3.73
N LYS A 559 27.16 2.62 -3.54
CA LYS A 559 28.13 3.54 -2.94
C LYS A 559 28.38 4.79 -3.80
N LYS A 560 28.19 4.71 -5.12
CA LYS A 560 28.27 5.85 -6.05
C LYS A 560 27.05 6.77 -5.98
N LEU A 561 25.87 6.27 -5.64
CA LEU A 561 24.61 7.02 -5.66
C LEU A 561 24.08 7.43 -4.27
N PHE A 562 24.21 6.54 -3.28
CA PHE A 562 23.82 6.78 -1.89
C PHE A 562 25.03 7.16 -1.00
N GLY A 563 26.23 7.32 -1.56
CA GLY A 563 27.44 7.68 -0.82
C GLY A 563 27.74 9.18 -0.83
N THR A 564 28.89 9.57 -0.28
CA THR A 564 29.34 10.97 -0.21
C THR A 564 29.89 11.53 -1.53
N GLY A 565 30.00 10.71 -2.59
CA GLY A 565 30.38 11.16 -3.93
C GLY A 565 29.22 11.65 -4.81
N SER A 566 27.99 11.65 -4.29
CA SER A 566 26.77 11.84 -5.05
C SER A 566 26.25 13.28 -4.93
N SER A 567 26.56 14.10 -5.95
CA SER A 567 26.04 15.46 -6.17
C SER A 567 25.03 15.48 -7.32
#